data_AF-A0A7G1KGP0-F1
#
_entry.id   AF-A0A7G1KGP0-F1
#
_cell.length_a   1.000
_cell.length_b   1.000
_cell.length_c   1.000
_cell.angle_alpha   90.00
_cell.angle_beta   90.00
_cell.angle_gamma   90.00
#
_symmetry.space_group_name_H-M   'P 1'
#
loop_
_entity.id
_entity.type
_entity.pdbx_description
1 polymer ?
#
loop_
_entity_poly.entity_id
_entity_poly.type
_entity_poly.pdbx_seq_one_letter_code
_entity_poly.pdbx_strand_id
1 'polypeptide(L)'
;MRSLQPQMFDELCPSVLSPVRIGDKWGALIVACLADGPRRYSELRIPLARITPKVMTQSLRTLERLGLVTRTVAGRQVTYELTALGYSMLEPLQAICAWAAEHWDELVDAVDPDEESALGA
;
A
#
# COMPACT_ATOMS: atom_id res chain seq x y z
N MET A 1 0.71 10.46 -23.37
CA MET A 1 0.16 9.51 -22.38
C MET A 1 -0.59 8.42 -23.13
N ARG A 2 -0.39 7.15 -22.76
CA ARG A 2 -1.14 6.02 -23.33
C ARG A 2 -2.62 6.17 -22.92
N SER A 3 -3.56 5.91 -23.82
CA SER A 3 -5.00 6.00 -23.50
C SER A 3 -5.33 5.00 -22.39
N LEU A 4 -5.96 5.47 -21.32
CA LEU A 4 -6.47 4.62 -20.25
C LEU A 4 -7.57 3.74 -20.83
N GLN A 5 -7.37 2.42 -20.84
CA GLN A 5 -8.33 1.51 -21.46
C GLN A 5 -9.49 1.25 -20.47
N PRO A 6 -10.76 1.33 -20.90
CA PRO A 6 -11.92 1.16 -20.01
C PRO A 6 -11.91 -0.14 -19.20
N GLN A 7 -11.37 -1.22 -19.77
CA GLN A 7 -11.17 -2.52 -19.13
C GLN A 7 -10.27 -2.50 -17.87
N MET A 8 -9.51 -1.43 -17.64
CA MET A 8 -8.76 -1.22 -16.39
C MET A 8 -9.68 -0.92 -15.19
N PHE A 9 -10.93 -0.55 -15.43
CA PHE A 9 -11.91 -0.09 -14.45
C PHE A 9 -13.16 -1.00 -14.35
N ASP A 10 -13.18 -2.12 -15.08
CA ASP A 10 -14.34 -3.00 -15.17
C ASP A 10 -14.47 -3.92 -13.94
N GLU A 11 -15.70 -4.11 -13.44
CA GLU A 11 -16.04 -4.89 -12.23
C GLU A 11 -15.82 -6.40 -12.43
N LEU A 12 -15.83 -6.85 -13.68
CA LEU A 12 -15.68 -8.25 -14.10
C LEU A 12 -14.25 -8.63 -14.49
N CYS A 13 -13.31 -7.66 -14.51
CA CYS A 13 -11.89 -7.98 -14.55
C CYS A 13 -11.56 -8.72 -13.25
N PRO A 14 -10.89 -9.90 -13.26
CA PRO A 14 -10.54 -10.59 -12.02
C PRO A 14 -9.83 -9.60 -11.12
N SER A 15 -10.50 -9.17 -10.04
CA SER A 15 -10.25 -7.92 -9.30
C SER A 15 -8.84 -7.79 -8.69
N VAL A 16 -8.04 -8.85 -8.84
CA VAL A 16 -6.61 -8.95 -8.54
C VAL A 16 -5.69 -8.29 -9.59
N LEU A 17 -6.21 -7.91 -10.76
CA LEU A 17 -5.44 -7.21 -11.81
C LEU A 17 -5.89 -5.76 -12.03
N SER A 18 -6.77 -5.23 -11.17
CA SER A 18 -7.01 -3.79 -11.13
C SER A 18 -5.65 -3.11 -10.92
N PRO A 19 -5.17 -2.29 -11.88
CA PRO A 19 -3.75 -2.09 -12.10
C PRO A 19 -2.99 -1.74 -10.84
N VAL A 20 -3.57 -0.88 -10.01
CA VAL A 20 -3.08 -0.53 -8.68
C VAL A 20 -4.24 0.11 -7.92
N ARG A 21 -4.85 -0.58 -6.95
CA ARG A 21 -5.72 0.09 -5.95
C ARG A 21 -4.82 0.64 -4.83
N ILE A 22 -4.02 1.68 -5.12
CA ILE A 22 -3.47 2.58 -4.08
C ILE A 22 -4.64 3.43 -3.56
N GLY A 23 -5.58 2.77 -2.90
CA GLY A 23 -6.63 3.41 -2.10
C GLY A 23 -6.61 2.89 -0.66
N ASP A 24 -5.93 1.78 -0.42
CA ASP A 24 -5.56 1.37 0.93
C ASP A 24 -4.28 2.11 1.32
N LYS A 25 -4.41 3.17 2.13
CA LYS A 25 -3.30 3.92 2.74
C LYS A 25 -2.24 2.99 3.33
N TRP A 26 -2.64 1.82 3.82
CA TRP A 26 -1.75 0.86 4.47
C TRP A 26 -0.92 0.04 3.49
N GLY A 27 -1.42 -0.21 2.27
CA GLY A 27 -0.66 -0.96 1.26
C GLY A 27 0.66 -0.27 0.92
N ALA A 28 0.60 1.04 0.64
CA ALA A 28 1.79 1.86 0.37
C ALA A 28 2.73 1.92 1.58
N LEU A 29 2.20 2.11 2.79
CA LEU A 29 3.01 2.17 4.01
C LEU A 29 3.69 0.83 4.33
N ILE A 30 3.01 -0.30 4.10
CA ILE A 30 3.60 -1.64 4.26
C ILE A 30 4.73 -1.86 3.25
N VAL A 31 4.51 -1.48 1.98
CA VAL A 31 5.55 -1.58 0.94
C VAL A 31 6.78 -0.74 1.33
N ALA A 32 6.57 0.49 1.79
CA ALA A 32 7.66 1.35 2.28
C ALA A 32 8.41 0.71 3.47
N CYS A 33 7.70 0.10 4.43
CA CYS A 33 8.33 -0.58 5.56
C CYS A 33 9.18 -1.79 5.13
N LEU A 34 8.84 -2.45 4.03
CA LEU A 34 9.55 -3.63 3.53
C LEU A 34 10.69 -3.30 2.55
N ALA A 35 10.96 -2.01 2.27
CA ALA A 35 11.99 -1.58 1.33
C ALA A 35 13.40 -2.04 1.72
N ASP A 36 13.70 -2.14 3.03
CA ASP A 36 15.01 -2.57 3.53
C ASP A 36 15.13 -4.10 3.72
N GLY A 37 14.12 -4.87 3.29
CA GLY A 37 14.12 -6.33 3.36
C GLY A 37 13.03 -6.93 4.25
N PRO A 38 13.14 -8.24 4.57
CA PRO A 38 12.06 -8.99 5.20
C PRO A 38 11.78 -8.55 6.63
N ARG A 39 10.50 -8.42 7.00
CA ARG A 39 10.07 -8.06 8.36
C ARG A 39 8.97 -8.97 8.89
N ARG A 40 8.93 -9.17 10.20
CA ARG A 40 7.86 -9.86 10.92
C ARG A 40 6.64 -8.95 11.06
N TYR A 41 5.48 -9.55 11.24
CA TYR A 41 4.23 -8.81 11.53
C TYR A 41 4.38 -7.84 12.72
N SER A 42 5.04 -8.27 13.80
CA SER A 42 5.28 -7.44 14.98
C SER A 42 6.19 -6.25 14.71
N GLU A 43 7.15 -6.38 13.78
CA GLU A 43 8.07 -5.30 13.42
C GLU A 43 7.38 -4.27 12.54
N LEU A 44 6.50 -4.71 11.64
CA LEU A 44 5.66 -3.83 10.83
C LEU A 44 4.64 -3.05 11.68
N ARG A 45 4.19 -3.59 12.82
CA ARG A 45 3.26 -2.90 13.72
C ARG A 45 3.85 -1.68 14.43
N ILE A 46 5.17 -1.62 14.58
CA ILE A 46 5.85 -0.52 15.28
C ILE A 46 5.70 0.80 14.50
N PRO A 47 6.12 0.89 13.23
CA PRO A 47 5.91 2.11 12.43
C PRO A 47 4.44 2.32 12.05
N LEU A 48 3.65 1.24 11.95
CA LEU A 48 2.24 1.30 11.56
C LEU A 48 1.29 1.33 12.77
N ALA A 49 1.63 1.99 13.88
CA ALA A 49 0.89 1.88 15.15
C ALA A 49 -0.62 2.18 15.07
N ARG A 50 -1.05 2.99 14.09
CA ARG A 50 -2.45 3.37 13.85
C ARG A 50 -3.27 2.31 13.09
N ILE A 51 -2.63 1.32 12.48
CA ILE A 51 -3.34 0.26 11.75
C ILE A 51 -4.00 -0.72 12.71
N THR A 52 -5.26 -1.07 12.45
CA THR A 52 -5.88 -2.16 13.21
C THR A 52 -5.30 -3.51 12.76
N PRO A 53 -5.21 -4.52 13.65
CA PRO A 53 -4.68 -5.83 13.26
C PRO A 53 -5.45 -6.50 12.11
N LYS A 54 -6.77 -6.29 12.09
CA LYS A 54 -7.65 -6.79 11.02
C LYS A 54 -7.30 -6.15 9.69
N VAL A 55 -7.16 -4.83 9.64
CA VAL A 55 -6.80 -4.09 8.43
C VAL A 55 -5.41 -4.48 7.97
N MET A 56 -4.42 -4.54 8.86
CA MET A 56 -3.06 -4.96 8.52
C MET A 56 -2.99 -6.35 7.88
N THR A 57 -3.73 -7.30 8.46
CA THR A 57 -3.82 -8.66 7.91
C THR A 57 -4.47 -8.64 6.53
N GLN A 58 -5.51 -7.82 6.33
CA GLN A 58 -6.19 -7.69 5.05
C GLN A 58 -5.31 -7.03 3.98
N SER A 59 -4.55 -6.00 4.35
CA SER A 59 -3.60 -5.32 3.47
C SER A 59 -2.48 -6.25 3.05
N LEU A 60 -1.84 -6.97 3.99
CA LEU A 60 -0.80 -7.97 3.68
C LEU A 60 -1.32 -9.07 2.75
N ARG A 61 -2.52 -9.62 3.02
CA ARG A 61 -3.15 -10.62 2.13
C ARG A 61 -3.43 -10.06 0.73
N THR A 62 -3.78 -8.78 0.64
CA THR A 62 -4.00 -8.12 -0.65
C THR A 62 -2.68 -7.99 -1.40
N LEU A 63 -1.61 -7.50 -0.75
CA LEU A 63 -0.28 -7.41 -1.34
C LEU A 63 0.27 -8.79 -1.76
N GLU A 64 0.01 -9.84 -0.99
CA GLU A 64 0.33 -11.23 -1.36
C GLU A 64 -0.43 -11.69 -2.62
N ARG A 65 -1.75 -11.45 -2.69
CA ARG A 65 -2.56 -11.80 -3.87
C ARG A 65 -2.15 -11.05 -5.13
N LEU A 66 -1.70 -9.79 -4.98
CA LEU A 66 -1.16 -8.99 -6.08
C LEU A 66 0.26 -9.42 -6.49
N GLY A 67 0.88 -10.34 -5.75
CA GLY A 67 2.26 -10.77 -6.01
C GLY A 67 3.31 -9.73 -5.65
N LEU A 68 2.97 -8.73 -4.83
CA LEU A 68 3.88 -7.68 -4.36
C LEU A 68 4.68 -8.09 -3.13
N VAL A 69 4.10 -8.96 -2.30
CA VAL A 69 4.70 -9.45 -1.07
C VAL A 69 4.70 -10.98 -1.05
N THR A 70 5.79 -11.59 -0.59
CA THR A 70 5.84 -13.01 -0.24
C THR A 70 5.78 -13.16 1.27
N ARG A 71 4.99 -14.15 1.73
CA ARG A 71 4.91 -14.54 3.13
C ARG A 71 5.64 -15.87 3.34
N THR A 72 6.65 -15.85 4.21
CA THR A 72 7.46 -17.03 4.53
C THR A 72 7.18 -17.48 5.96
N VAL A 73 6.95 -18.78 6.14
CA VAL A 73 6.76 -19.40 7.46
C VAL A 73 7.96 -20.31 7.74
N ALA A 74 8.78 -19.95 8.73
CA ALA A 74 9.94 -20.70 9.17
C ALA A 74 9.77 -21.08 10.66
N GLY A 75 9.34 -22.30 10.93
CA GLY A 75 9.01 -22.75 12.28
C GLY A 75 7.88 -21.93 12.90
N ARG A 76 8.19 -21.16 13.96
CA ARG A 76 7.23 -20.28 14.64
C ARG A 76 7.26 -18.83 14.13
N GLN A 77 8.15 -18.53 13.19
CA GLN A 77 8.35 -17.17 12.68
C GLN A 77 7.64 -17.01 11.33
N VAL A 78 6.99 -15.85 11.17
CA VAL A 78 6.34 -15.44 9.92
C VAL A 78 6.96 -14.11 9.50
N THR A 79 7.53 -14.07 8.31
CA THR A 79 8.11 -12.87 7.69
C THR A 79 7.40 -12.53 6.39
N TYR A 80 7.46 -11.26 6.05
CA TYR A 80 6.93 -10.68 4.81
C TYR A 80 8.08 -9.98 4.11
N GLU A 81 8.16 -10.13 2.79
CA GLU A 81 9.23 -9.56 1.96
C GLU A 81 8.66 -9.09 0.63
N LEU A 82 9.19 -8.02 0.06
CA LEU A 82 8.81 -7.58 -1.28
C LEU A 82 9.30 -8.60 -2.32
N THR A 83 8.46 -8.87 -3.31
CA THR A 83 8.89 -9.55 -4.54
C THR A 83 9.63 -8.57 -5.45
N ALA A 84 10.20 -9.04 -6.56
CA ALA A 84 10.73 -8.16 -7.60
C ALA A 84 9.68 -7.14 -8.10
N LEU A 85 8.42 -7.56 -8.22
CA LEU A 85 7.31 -6.66 -8.55
C LEU A 85 7.04 -5.66 -7.42
N GLY A 86 7.06 -6.10 -6.16
CA GLY A 86 6.94 -5.23 -5.00
C GLY A 86 8.02 -4.16 -4.92
N TYR A 87 9.29 -4.50 -5.19
CA TYR A 87 10.37 -3.52 -5.26
C TYR A 87 10.17 -2.50 -6.38
N SER A 88 9.65 -2.91 -7.54
CA SER A 88 9.35 -1.99 -8.65
C SER A 88 8.26 -0.96 -8.31
N MET A 89 7.46 -1.18 -7.26
CA MET A 89 6.50 -0.19 -6.78
C MET A 89 7.12 0.96 -5.98
N LEU A 90 8.35 0.82 -5.49
CA LEU A 90 8.98 1.86 -4.67
C LEU A 90 9.19 3.16 -5.47
N GLU A 91 9.58 3.06 -6.75
CA GLU A 91 9.79 4.23 -7.61
C GLU A 91 8.49 5.02 -7.85
N PRO A 92 7.37 4.40 -8.27
CA PRO A 92 6.07 5.08 -8.34
C PRO A 92 5.63 5.71 -7.01
N LEU A 93 5.83 5.02 -5.88
CA LEU A 93 5.48 5.56 -4.57
C LEU A 93 6.33 6.79 -4.22
N GLN A 94 7.63 6.77 -4.51
CA GLN A 94 8.50 7.92 -4.32
C GLN A 94 8.07 9.12 -5.16
N ALA A 95 7.66 8.90 -6.41
CA ALA A 95 7.16 9.97 -7.27
C ALA A 95 5.88 10.61 -6.70
N ILE A 96 4.94 9.81 -6.19
CA ILE A 96 3.73 10.30 -5.53
C ILE A 96 4.08 11.09 -4.26
N CYS A 97 5.00 10.57 -3.42
CA CYS A 97 5.44 11.27 -2.22
C CYS A 97 6.13 12.59 -2.53
N ALA A 98 6.97 12.64 -3.56
CA ALA A 98 7.64 13.86 -4.00
C ALA A 98 6.64 14.90 -4.48
N TRP A 99 5.68 14.50 -5.32
CA TRP A 99 4.60 15.37 -5.78
C TRP A 99 3.75 15.89 -4.62
N ALA A 100 3.36 15.03 -3.68
CA ALA A 100 2.57 15.43 -2.52
C ALA A 100 3.34 16.36 -1.57
N ALA A 101 4.65 16.19 -1.43
CA ALA A 101 5.49 17.09 -0.66
C ALA A 101 5.63 18.47 -1.33
N GLU A 102 5.69 18.52 -2.66
CA GLU A 102 5.72 19.77 -3.44
C GLU A 102 4.40 20.54 -3.34
N HIS A 103 3.27 19.84 -3.28
CA HIS A 103 1.92 20.44 -3.28
C HIS A 103 1.25 20.34 -1.90
N TRP A 104 2.02 20.22 -0.82
CA TRP A 104 1.48 19.95 0.51
C TRP A 104 0.50 21.02 0.99
N ASP A 105 0.87 22.29 0.82
CA ASP A 105 0.03 23.41 1.26
C ASP A 105 -1.30 23.46 0.49
N GLU A 106 -1.26 23.22 -0.83
CA GLU A 106 -2.46 23.13 -1.67
C GLU A 106 -3.37 21.96 -1.25
N LEU A 107 -2.78 20.82 -0.86
CA LEU A 107 -3.54 19.67 -0.37
C LEU A 107 -4.20 19.97 0.98
N VAL A 108 -3.50 20.63 1.90
CA VAL A 108 -4.05 20.99 3.22
C VAL A 108 -5.18 22.01 3.09
N ASP A 109 -5.01 23.02 2.22
CA ASP A 109 -6.04 24.04 1.97
C ASP A 109 -7.29 23.46 1.29
N ALA A 110 -7.15 22.37 0.53
CA ALA A 110 -8.25 21.70 -0.15
C ALA A 110 -9.05 20.73 0.74
N VAL A 111 -8.48 20.25 1.85
CA VAL A 111 -9.18 19.35 2.78
C VAL A 111 -10.11 20.18 3.66
N ASP A 112 -11.41 19.93 3.54
CA ASP A 112 -12.40 20.49 4.48
C ASP A 112 -12.07 19.95 5.90
N PRO A 113 -11.89 20.80 6.91
CA PRO A 113 -11.62 20.35 8.28
C PRO A 113 -12.69 19.37 8.82
N ASP A 114 -13.90 19.35 8.26
CA ASP A 114 -14.95 18.41 8.64
C ASP A 114 -14.77 16.98 8.04
N GLU A 115 -13.91 16.80 7.02
CA GLU A 115 -13.64 15.49 6.36
C GLU A 115 -12.45 14.71 6.95
N GLU A 116 -11.59 15.33 7.77
CA GLU A 116 -10.38 14.71 8.34
C GLU A 116 -10.69 13.45 9.17
N SER A 117 -11.90 13.38 9.74
CA SER A 117 -12.40 12.23 10.52
C SER A 117 -12.70 11.00 9.65
N ALA A 118 -12.96 11.16 8.35
CA ALA A 118 -13.35 10.07 7.45
C ALA A 118 -12.14 9.32 6.84
N LEU A 119 -10.98 9.97 6.70
CA LEU A 119 -9.78 9.40 6.09
C LEU A 119 -8.93 8.57 7.10
N GLY A 120 -9.30 8.60 8.38
CA GLY A 120 -8.58 8.01 9.51
C GLY A 120 -8.90 6.54 9.83
N ALA A 121 -10.05 5.99 9.44
CA ALA A 121 -10.47 4.63 9.79
C ALA A 121 -9.81 3.51 8.95
#